data_AF-Q71I83-F1
#
_entry.id   AF-Q71I83-F1
#
_cell.length_a   1.000
_cell.length_b   1.000
_cell.length_c   1.000
_cell.angle_alpha   90.00
_cell.angle_beta   90.00
_cell.angle_gamma   90.00
#
_symmetry.space_group_name_H-M   'P 1'
#
loop_
_entity.id
_entity.type
_entity.pdbx_description
1 polymer ?
#
loop_
_entity_poly.entity_id
_entity_poly.type
_entity_poly.pdbx_seq_one_letter_code
_entity_poly.pdbx_strand_id
1 'polypeptide(L)' 'MPVMTAQEVMDLIPNRYPICYIDRVEELEPDKRIKAVKNVTINEPFFQGHFP' A
#
# COMPACT_ATOMS: atom_id res chain seq x y z
N MET A 1 -13.25 9.27 4.42
CA MET A 1 -13.31 7.88 3.92
C MET A 1 -12.26 7.75 2.82
N PRO A 2 -11.54 6.63 2.70
CA PRO A 2 -10.55 6.46 1.63
C PRO A 2 -11.23 6.46 0.26
N VAL A 3 -10.53 6.95 -0.76
CA VAL A 3 -10.97 6.90 -2.17
C VAL A 3 -10.89 5.47 -2.69
N MET A 4 -9.89 4.70 -2.25
CA MET A 4 -9.74 3.28 -2.56
C MET A 4 -9.18 2.51 -1.37
N THR A 5 -9.60 1.26 -1.25
CA THR A 5 -9.15 0.26 -0.27
C THR A 5 -8.01 -0.58 -0.81
N ALA A 6 -7.32 -1.33 0.07
CA ALA A 6 -6.30 -2.29 -0.33
C ALA A 6 -6.79 -3.31 -1.38
N GLN A 7 -8.04 -3.77 -1.26
CA GLN A 7 -8.61 -4.76 -2.19
C GLN A 7 -8.74 -4.17 -3.60
N GLU A 8 -9.30 -2.98 -3.73
CA GLU A 8 -9.44 -2.29 -5.03
C GLU A 8 -8.07 -1.99 -5.66
N VAL A 9 -7.05 -1.66 -4.85
CA VAL A 9 -5.69 -1.49 -5.35
C VAL A 9 -5.13 -2.81 -5.88
N MET A 10 -5.29 -3.92 -5.15
CA MET A 10 -4.83 -5.24 -5.60
C MET A 10 -5.54 -5.71 -6.88
N ASP A 11 -6.79 -5.32 -7.10
CA ASP A 11 -7.50 -5.69 -8.33
C ASP A 11 -6.95 -4.94 -9.56
N LEU A 12 -6.34 -3.76 -9.36
CA LEU A 12 -5.79 -2.94 -10.44
C LEU A 12 -4.31 -3.21 -10.75
N ILE A 13 -3.52 -3.68 -9.78
CA ILE A 13 -2.08 -3.93 -9.95
C ILE A 13 -1.71 -5.37 -9.64
N PRO A 14 -0.66 -5.93 -10.25
CA PRO A 14 -0.29 -7.34 -10.06
C PRO A 14 0.37 -7.63 -8.71
N ASN A 15 0.80 -6.61 -7.95
CA ASN A 15 1.53 -6.80 -6.70
C ASN A 15 0.67 -7.53 -5.66
N ARG A 16 1.27 -8.52 -5.00
CA ARG A 16 0.69 -9.28 -3.88
C ARG A 16 1.70 -9.39 -2.75
N TYR A 17 1.29 -9.97 -1.62
CA TYR A 17 2.21 -10.28 -0.52
C TYR A 17 3.46 -11.04 -1.05
N PRO A 18 4.68 -10.67 -0.62
CA PRO A 18 5.02 -9.69 0.42
C PRO A 18 5.30 -8.25 -0.09
N ILE A 19 5.01 -7.92 -1.35
CA ILE A 19 5.42 -6.67 -2.02
C ILE A 19 4.27 -5.74 -2.44
N CYS A 20 3.09 -5.93 -1.85
CA CYS A 20 1.98 -4.98 -1.99
C CYS A 20 2.03 -3.99 -0.82
N TYR A 21 2.38 -2.73 -1.12
CA TYR A 21 2.70 -1.72 -0.12
C TYR A 21 1.74 -0.53 -0.14
N ILE A 22 0.47 -0.77 -0.48
CA ILE A 22 -0.59 0.25 -0.47
C ILE A 22 -1.80 -0.32 0.26
N ASP A 23 -2.13 0.26 1.42
CA ASP A 23 -3.29 -0.17 2.22
C ASP A 23 -4.56 0.62 1.88
N ARG A 24 -4.39 1.88 1.46
CA ARG A 24 -5.48 2.75 1.02
C ARG A 24 -4.98 3.95 0.21
N VAL A 25 -5.88 4.51 -0.59
CA VAL A 25 -5.70 5.80 -1.27
C VAL A 25 -6.56 6.85 -0.57
N GLU A 26 -5.96 7.97 -0.18
CA GLU A 26 -6.65 9.10 0.45
C GLU A 26 -7.07 10.17 -0.56
N GLU A 27 -6.25 10.40 -1.60
CA GLU A 27 -6.51 11.42 -2.64
C GLU A 27 -6.07 10.87 -4.01
N LEU A 28 -6.88 11.11 -5.05
CA LEU A 28 -6.56 10.74 -6.43
C LEU A 28 -7.02 11.86 -7.38
N GLU A 29 -6.05 12.52 -8.02
CA GLU A 29 -6.27 13.47 -9.10
C GLU A 29 -5.67 12.87 -10.38
N PRO A 30 -6.51 12.33 -11.30
CA PRO A 30 -6.05 11.73 -12.55
C PRO A 30 -5.08 12.63 -13.31
N ASP A 31 -4.05 12.02 -13.90
CA ASP A 31 -2.98 12.68 -14.65
C ASP A 31 -2.18 13.74 -13.87
N LYS A 32 -2.31 13.79 -12.54
CA LYS A 32 -1.68 14.82 -11.71
C LYS A 32 -1.03 14.29 -10.44
N ARG A 33 -1.80 13.68 -9.51
CA ARG A 33 -1.25 13.17 -8.25
C ARG A 33 -2.09 12.07 -7.60
N ILE A 34 -1.42 11.25 -6.80
CA ILE A 34 -2.05 10.28 -5.90
C ILE A 34 -1.41 10.41 -4.52
N LYS A 35 -2.21 10.29 -3.46
CA LYS A 35 -1.75 10.19 -2.07
C LYS A 35 -2.26 8.89 -1.49
N ALA A 36 -1.34 7.99 -1.19
CA ALA A 36 -1.63 6.67 -0.65
C ALA A 36 -0.94 6.48 0.70
N VAL A 37 -1.44 5.53 1.50
CA VAL A 37 -0.88 5.19 2.80
C VAL A 37 -0.53 3.70 2.84
N LYS A 38 0.66 3.43 3.37
CA LYS A 38 1.11 2.12 3.82
C LYS A 38 1.27 2.18 5.33
N ASN A 39 0.54 1.35 6.07
CA ASN A 39 0.81 1.16 7.48
C ASN A 39 2.10 0.36 7.64
N VAL A 40 2.82 0.64 8.72
CA VAL A 40 4.06 -0.06 9.06
C VAL A 40 3.83 -0.79 10.37
N THR A 41 4.12 -2.09 10.38
CA THR A 41 3.98 -2.92 11.58
C THR A 41 5.20 -3.81 11.77
N ILE A 42 5.56 -4.07 13.03
CA ILE A 42 6.66 -4.97 13.40
C ILE A 42 6.44 -6.41 12.88
N ASN A 43 5.19 -6.76 12.53
CA ASN A 43 4.82 -8.06 11.98
C ASN A 43 5.10 -8.20 10.46
N GLU A 44 5.84 -7.27 9.85
CA GLU A 44 6.23 -7.38 8.43
C GLU A 44 7.53 -8.16 8.24
N PRO A 45 7.62 -9.02 7.19
CA PRO A 45 8.71 -9.99 7.06
C PRO A 45 10.10 -9.35 6.90
N PHE A 46 10.19 -8.16 6.30
CA PHE A 46 11.47 -7.50 6.08
C PHE A 46 12.12 -6.96 7.37
N PHE A 47 11.36 -6.71 8.44
CA PHE A 47 11.93 -6.27 9.72
C PHE A 47 12.78 -7.35 10.39
N GLN A 48 12.60 -8.63 10.07
CA GLN A 48 13.45 -9.70 10.56
C GLN A 48 14.90 -9.59 10.06
N GLY A 49 15.14 -8.86 8.96
CA GLY A 49 16.45 -8.75 8.30
C GLY A 49 16.96 -7.33 8.08
N HIS A 50 16.27 -6.29 8.57
CA HIS A 50 16.61 -4.90 8.29
C HIS A 50 16.24 -3.95 9.45
N PHE A 51 17.08 -3.81 10.47
CA PHE A 51 18.32 -4.51 10.81
C PHE A 51 18.17 -5.17 12.20
N PRO A 52 19.20 -5.86 12.74
CA PRO A 52 19.42 -5.81 14.18
C PRO A 52 19.49 -4.35 14.68
#